data_AF-A0A2A6CNA4-F1
#
_entry.id   AF-A0A2A6CNA4-F1
#
_cell.length_a   1.000
_cell.length_b   1.000
_cell.length_c   1.000
_cell.angle_alpha   90.00
_cell.angle_beta   90.00
_cell.angle_gamma   90.00
#
_symmetry.space_group_name_H-M   'P 1'
#
loop_
_entity.id
_entity.type
_entity.pdbx_description
1 polymer ?
#
loop_
_entity_poly.entity_id
_entity_poly.type
_entity_poly.pdbx_seq_one_letter_code
_entity_poly.pdbx_strand_id
1 'polypeptide(L)'
;MFRRIKKDHKWQCNPRYTALLKSTWSDDFEVLFALGAKMYITAFEGPHGVACKSLFPWVAKYEEAGENYADKSEFRLQALRLVQTIVKALDKVDDLQKLEAYLYAVGHRHVFYLPVWLDPVYWDVFKASRATSYLGQSTMLKSASERDAVQVGVNDHLHKLSKLSTDDLARATLIWTDIIEYIFEYVKEGFYDGLKGRNRFS
;
A
#
# COMPACT_ATOMS: atom_id res chain seq x y z
N MET A 1 23.11 -19.56 -1.76
CA MET A 1 23.59 -18.33 -1.10
C MET A 1 22.86 -17.15 -1.72
N PHE A 2 21.72 -16.74 -1.18
CA PHE A 2 20.95 -15.62 -1.73
C PHE A 2 21.56 -14.30 -1.27
N ARG A 3 22.02 -13.49 -2.24
CA ARG A 3 22.49 -12.12 -2.05
C ARG A 3 21.42 -11.35 -1.26
N ARG A 4 21.78 -10.83 -0.08
CA ARG A 4 21.03 -9.74 0.56
C ARG A 4 20.99 -8.59 -0.44
N ILE A 5 19.83 -8.36 -1.05
CA ILE A 5 19.56 -7.14 -1.81
C ILE A 5 19.77 -5.99 -0.82
N LYS A 6 20.63 -5.02 -1.19
CA LYS A 6 20.93 -3.86 -0.34
C LYS A 6 19.64 -3.11 -0.05
N LYS A 7 19.38 -2.89 1.24
CA LYS A 7 18.27 -2.09 1.79
C LYS A 7 18.48 -0.60 1.49
N ASP A 8 18.08 -0.14 0.32
CA ASP A 8 18.05 1.30 -0.01
C ASP A 8 16.67 1.95 0.26
N HIS A 9 15.66 1.16 0.67
CA HIS A 9 14.35 1.66 1.11
C HIS A 9 14.34 1.85 2.63
N LYS A 10 14.84 2.99 3.11
CA LYS A 10 14.80 3.31 4.53
C LYS A 10 13.82 4.46 4.75
N TRP A 11 12.60 4.11 5.14
CA TRP A 11 11.82 5.04 5.96
C TRP A 11 12.74 5.50 7.10
N GLN A 12 12.91 6.81 7.23
CA GLN A 12 13.68 7.39 8.32
C GLN A 12 12.69 8.06 9.27
N CYS A 13 12.73 7.68 10.55
CA CYS A 13 11.98 8.40 11.58
C CYS A 13 12.42 9.86 11.60
N ASN A 14 11.57 10.72 11.05
CA ASN A 14 11.78 12.15 11.00
C ASN A 14 10.53 12.81 11.59
N PRO A 15 10.63 13.51 12.73
CA PRO A 15 9.47 14.11 13.39
C PRO A 15 8.66 15.04 12.49
N ARG A 16 9.30 15.74 11.53
CA ARG A 16 8.59 16.60 10.57
C ARG A 16 7.79 15.78 9.55
N TYR A 17 8.33 14.65 9.11
CA TYR A 17 7.63 13.76 8.18
C TYR A 17 6.48 13.06 8.89
N THR A 18 6.69 12.58 10.12
CA THR A 18 5.61 12.03 10.93
C THR A 18 4.51 13.05 11.17
N ALA A 19 4.86 14.29 11.54
CA ALA A 19 3.86 15.34 11.76
C ALA A 19 3.03 15.62 10.51
N LEU A 20 3.66 15.65 9.33
CA LEU A 20 2.96 15.85 8.06
C LEU A 20 2.08 14.64 7.69
N LEU A 21 2.54 13.40 7.91
CA LEU A 21 1.70 12.20 7.73
C LEU A 21 0.46 12.25 8.61
N LYS A 22 0.65 12.55 9.91
CA LYS A 22 -0.45 12.62 10.88
C LYS A 22 -1.42 13.77 10.54
N SER A 23 -0.92 14.93 10.11
CA SER A 23 -1.78 16.07 9.76
C SER A 23 -2.53 15.93 8.43
N THR A 24 -2.04 15.04 7.55
CA THR A 24 -2.67 14.77 6.25
C THR A 24 -3.47 13.47 6.23
N TRP A 25 -3.45 12.69 7.31
CA TRP A 25 -4.38 11.58 7.51
C TRP A 25 -5.78 12.09 7.87
N SER A 26 -6.79 11.26 7.62
CA SER A 26 -8.18 11.54 7.97
C SER A 26 -8.70 10.53 8.98
N ASP A 27 -9.45 10.98 9.98
CA ASP A 27 -10.20 10.09 10.87
C ASP A 27 -11.67 9.93 10.44
N ASP A 28 -12.08 10.62 9.36
CA ASP A 28 -13.42 10.50 8.80
C ASP A 28 -13.61 9.16 8.10
N PHE A 29 -14.65 8.42 8.53
CA PHE A 29 -14.92 7.08 8.03
C PHE A 29 -15.17 7.04 6.51
N GLU A 30 -15.95 7.99 5.98
CA GLU A 30 -16.30 7.99 4.55
C GLU A 30 -15.08 8.32 3.70
N VAL A 31 -14.21 9.23 4.17
CA VAL A 31 -12.91 9.50 3.53
C VAL A 31 -12.03 8.27 3.54
N LEU A 32 -11.93 7.57 4.67
CA LEU A 32 -11.11 6.36 4.81
C LEU A 32 -11.63 5.21 3.96
N PHE A 33 -12.94 5.02 3.90
CA PHE A 33 -13.54 4.02 3.03
C PHE A 33 -13.29 4.37 1.55
N ALA A 34 -13.55 5.60 1.13
CA ALA A 34 -13.30 6.06 -0.23
C ALA A 34 -11.83 5.90 -0.63
N LEU A 35 -10.89 6.19 0.29
CA LEU A 35 -9.46 6.00 0.10
C LEU A 35 -9.14 4.52 -0.15
N GLY A 36 -9.53 3.62 0.74
CA GLY A 36 -9.27 2.18 0.59
C GLY A 36 -9.96 1.57 -0.64
N ALA A 37 -11.19 1.99 -0.92
CA ALA A 37 -11.95 1.55 -2.08
C ALA A 37 -11.26 1.97 -3.38
N LYS A 38 -10.80 3.22 -3.48
CA LYS A 38 -10.08 3.73 -4.64
C LYS A 38 -8.82 2.93 -4.92
N MET A 39 -8.07 2.56 -3.88
CA MET A 39 -6.88 1.70 -4.01
C MET A 39 -7.25 0.34 -4.60
N TYR A 40 -8.21 -0.37 -4.01
CA TYR A 40 -8.60 -1.69 -4.53
C TYR A 40 -9.18 -1.63 -5.94
N ILE A 41 -10.04 -0.65 -6.24
CA ILE A 41 -10.59 -0.46 -7.60
C ILE A 41 -9.46 -0.23 -8.59
N THR A 42 -8.52 0.67 -8.28
CA THR A 42 -7.39 0.96 -9.17
C THR A 42 -6.49 -0.28 -9.37
N ALA A 43 -6.28 -1.09 -8.33
CA ALA A 43 -5.55 -2.35 -8.43
C ALA A 43 -6.29 -3.37 -9.31
N PHE A 44 -7.61 -3.49 -9.15
CA PHE A 44 -8.47 -4.44 -9.85
C PHE A 44 -8.76 -4.06 -11.31
N GLU A 45 -8.67 -2.78 -11.65
CA GLU A 45 -8.82 -2.24 -13.01
C GLU A 45 -7.47 -2.06 -13.72
N GLY A 46 -6.36 -2.22 -13.00
CA GLY A 46 -5.00 -2.09 -13.53
C GLY A 46 -4.54 -3.30 -14.37
N PRO A 47 -3.30 -3.26 -14.90
CA PRO A 47 -2.74 -4.29 -15.78
C PRO A 47 -2.72 -5.71 -15.19
N HIS A 48 -2.63 -5.84 -13.86
CA HIS A 48 -2.65 -7.10 -13.13
C HIS A 48 -4.00 -7.40 -12.47
N GLY A 49 -5.04 -6.63 -12.81
CA GLY A 49 -6.33 -6.61 -12.12
C GLY A 49 -7.04 -7.95 -12.06
N VAL A 50 -7.07 -8.71 -13.17
CA VAL A 50 -7.65 -10.06 -13.22
C VAL A 50 -7.03 -10.99 -12.18
N ALA A 51 -5.70 -10.98 -12.10
CA ALA A 51 -4.99 -11.85 -11.20
C ALA A 51 -5.09 -11.36 -9.74
N CYS A 52 -5.13 -10.05 -9.50
CA CYS A 52 -5.46 -9.49 -8.19
C CYS A 52 -6.86 -9.89 -7.72
N LYS A 53 -7.88 -9.78 -8.58
CA LYS A 53 -9.25 -10.22 -8.29
C LYS A 53 -9.32 -11.71 -7.97
N SER A 54 -8.49 -12.54 -8.60
CA SER A 54 -8.46 -13.99 -8.34
C SER A 54 -8.12 -14.36 -6.88
N LEU A 55 -7.48 -13.45 -6.13
CA LEU A 55 -7.20 -13.63 -4.69
C LEU A 55 -8.45 -13.47 -3.82
N PHE A 56 -9.57 -13.05 -4.40
CA PHE A 56 -10.81 -12.75 -3.72
C PHE A 56 -11.96 -13.54 -4.37
N PRO A 57 -12.19 -14.81 -3.97
CA PRO A 57 -13.21 -15.66 -4.61
C PRO A 57 -14.62 -15.06 -4.62
N TRP A 58 -14.94 -14.19 -3.65
CA TRP A 58 -16.21 -13.47 -3.60
C TRP A 58 -16.38 -12.47 -4.75
N VAL A 59 -15.30 -11.96 -5.37
CA VAL A 59 -15.39 -11.08 -6.54
C VAL A 59 -16.00 -11.83 -7.71
N ALA A 60 -15.45 -13.02 -8.04
CA ALA A 60 -15.94 -13.86 -9.13
C ALA A 60 -17.42 -14.22 -8.94
N LYS A 61 -17.82 -14.59 -7.71
CA LYS A 61 -19.22 -14.86 -7.35
C LYS A 61 -20.18 -13.73 -7.77
N TYR A 62 -19.79 -12.46 -7.58
CA TYR A 62 -20.65 -11.32 -7.92
C TYR A 62 -20.60 -10.98 -9.41
N GLU A 63 -19.41 -11.02 -10.02
CA GLU A 63 -19.27 -10.75 -11.46
C GLU A 63 -20.03 -11.78 -12.31
N GLU A 64 -19.98 -13.07 -11.96
CA GLU A 64 -20.74 -14.13 -12.62
C GLU A 64 -22.26 -13.96 -12.50
N ALA A 65 -22.72 -13.34 -11.41
CA ALA A 65 -24.13 -13.02 -11.19
C ALA A 65 -24.56 -11.69 -11.87
N GLY A 66 -23.65 -11.01 -12.57
CA GLY A 66 -23.90 -9.69 -13.18
C GLY A 66 -24.02 -8.55 -12.16
N GLU A 67 -23.51 -8.75 -10.94
CA GLU A 67 -23.55 -7.77 -9.86
C GLU A 67 -22.22 -7.03 -9.71
N ASN A 68 -22.27 -5.78 -9.26
CA ASN A 68 -21.07 -5.02 -8.93
C ASN A 68 -20.53 -5.45 -7.56
N TYR A 69 -19.34 -6.05 -7.53
CA TYR A 69 -18.67 -6.47 -6.29
C TYR A 69 -18.31 -5.27 -5.38
N ALA A 70 -18.13 -4.07 -5.93
CA ALA A 70 -17.71 -2.89 -5.17
C ALA A 70 -18.81 -2.39 -4.22
N ASP A 71 -20.06 -2.74 -4.49
CA ASP A 71 -21.22 -2.39 -3.67
C ASP A 71 -21.46 -3.40 -2.53
N LYS A 72 -20.60 -4.42 -2.40
CA LYS A 72 -20.80 -5.54 -1.48
C LYS A 72 -20.04 -5.36 -0.16
N SER A 73 -20.57 -5.99 0.90
CA SER A 73 -20.01 -5.93 2.25
C SER A 73 -18.57 -6.41 2.33
N GLU A 74 -18.21 -7.42 1.54
CA GLU A 74 -16.90 -8.04 1.49
C GLU A 74 -15.86 -7.05 0.96
N PHE A 75 -16.19 -6.32 -0.11
CA PHE A 75 -15.35 -5.27 -0.66
C PHE A 75 -15.18 -4.13 0.35
N ARG A 76 -16.27 -3.68 0.98
CA ARG A 76 -16.23 -2.64 2.01
C ARG A 76 -15.33 -3.04 3.18
N LEU A 77 -15.47 -4.26 3.69
CA LEU A 77 -14.64 -4.77 4.77
C LEU A 77 -13.16 -4.84 4.37
N GLN A 78 -12.87 -5.27 3.13
CA GLN A 78 -11.51 -5.38 2.64
C GLN A 78 -10.83 -4.02 2.48
N ALA A 79 -11.53 -3.03 1.91
CA ALA A 79 -11.06 -1.64 1.82
C ALA A 79 -10.73 -1.06 3.21
N LEU A 80 -11.61 -1.29 4.19
CA LEU A 80 -11.41 -0.83 5.56
C LEU A 80 -10.21 -1.50 6.24
N ARG A 81 -9.99 -2.80 6.04
CA ARG A 81 -8.82 -3.50 6.60
C ARG A 81 -7.50 -2.94 6.09
N LEU A 82 -7.46 -2.50 4.83
CA LEU A 82 -6.27 -1.86 4.27
C LEU A 82 -5.96 -0.53 4.97
N VAL A 83 -6.92 0.40 5.03
CA VAL A 83 -6.71 1.70 5.70
C VAL A 83 -6.47 1.55 7.20
N GLN A 84 -7.08 0.56 7.85
CA GLN A 84 -6.79 0.20 9.24
C GLN A 84 -5.36 -0.30 9.44
N THR A 85 -4.79 -0.98 8.45
CA THR A 85 -3.39 -1.42 8.49
C THR A 85 -2.46 -0.21 8.35
N ILE A 86 -2.79 0.71 7.44
CA ILE A 86 -2.04 1.96 7.24
C ILE A 86 -2.06 2.80 8.52
N VAL A 87 -3.22 3.10 9.12
CA VAL A 87 -3.28 3.91 10.35
C VAL A 87 -2.52 3.27 11.51
N LYS A 88 -2.62 1.94 11.68
CA LYS A 88 -1.86 1.21 12.72
C LYS A 88 -0.35 1.25 12.48
N ALA A 89 0.09 1.39 11.23
CA ALA A 89 1.49 1.63 10.91
C ALA A 89 1.89 3.06 11.26
N LEU A 90 1.05 4.05 10.94
CA LEU A 90 1.27 5.46 11.30
C LEU A 90 1.39 5.66 12.82
N ASP A 91 0.60 4.95 13.63
CA ASP A 91 0.71 4.96 15.09
C ASP A 91 2.10 4.55 15.63
N LYS A 92 2.86 3.81 14.81
CA LYS A 92 4.19 3.26 15.17
C LYS A 92 5.31 3.92 14.39
N VAL A 93 5.01 4.91 13.55
CA VAL A 93 5.96 5.45 12.56
C VAL A 93 7.18 6.15 13.20
N ASP A 94 7.05 6.52 14.48
CA ASP A 94 8.11 7.11 15.30
C ASP A 94 9.02 6.07 15.99
N ASP A 95 8.67 4.78 15.92
CA ASP A 95 9.40 3.66 16.52
C ASP A 95 9.59 2.56 15.47
N LEU A 96 10.72 2.59 14.75
CA LEU A 96 11.02 1.64 13.68
C LEU A 96 10.90 0.19 14.14
N GLN A 97 11.36 -0.14 15.35
CA GLN A 97 11.34 -1.51 15.82
C GLN A 97 9.90 -2.01 15.97
N LYS A 98 9.01 -1.19 16.57
CA LYS A 98 7.58 -1.53 16.68
C LYS A 98 6.88 -1.55 15.33
N LEU A 99 7.21 -0.61 14.44
CA LEU A 99 6.65 -0.55 13.09
C LEU A 99 7.01 -1.81 12.29
N GLU A 100 8.28 -2.15 12.23
CA GLU A 100 8.79 -3.33 11.52
C GLU A 100 8.18 -4.61 12.08
N ALA A 101 8.15 -4.78 13.40
CA ALA A 101 7.55 -5.95 14.05
C ALA A 101 6.05 -6.08 13.72
N TYR A 102 5.30 -4.97 13.72
CA TYR A 102 3.89 -4.95 13.36
C TYR A 102 3.66 -5.35 11.89
N LEU A 103 4.38 -4.73 10.96
CA LEU A 103 4.24 -4.99 9.52
C LEU A 103 4.65 -6.42 9.17
N TYR A 104 5.72 -6.91 9.79
CA TYR A 104 6.17 -8.28 9.61
C TYR A 104 5.13 -9.30 10.12
N ALA A 105 4.50 -9.03 11.28
CA ALA A 105 3.41 -9.84 11.81
C ALA A 105 2.12 -9.77 10.95
N VAL A 106 1.87 -8.64 10.29
CA VAL A 106 0.82 -8.56 9.24
C VAL A 106 1.17 -9.50 8.09
N GLY A 107 2.40 -9.44 7.58
CA GLY A 107 2.89 -10.34 6.51
C GLY A 107 2.75 -11.82 6.86
N HIS A 108 3.22 -12.21 8.04
CA HIS A 108 3.10 -13.59 8.55
C HIS A 108 1.66 -14.08 8.56
N ARG A 109 0.70 -13.25 8.98
CA ARG A 109 -0.72 -13.64 8.98
C ARG A 109 -1.27 -13.87 7.58
N HIS A 110 -0.73 -13.22 6.55
CA HIS A 110 -1.17 -13.44 5.17
C HIS A 110 -0.82 -14.84 4.65
N VAL A 111 0.11 -15.57 5.28
CA VAL A 111 0.41 -16.97 4.94
C VAL A 111 -0.82 -17.87 5.06
N PHE A 112 -1.75 -17.56 5.96
CA PHE A 112 -2.98 -18.33 6.14
C PHE A 112 -4.06 -18.04 5.10
N TYR A 113 -3.92 -16.96 4.33
CA TYR A 113 -4.97 -16.47 3.44
C TYR A 113 -4.55 -16.40 1.97
N LEU A 114 -3.25 -16.28 1.70
CA LEU A 114 -2.70 -16.17 0.36
C LEU A 114 -2.04 -17.48 -0.07
N PRO A 115 -2.12 -17.84 -1.36
CA PRO A 115 -1.49 -19.05 -1.86
C PRO A 115 0.03 -19.01 -1.73
N VAL A 116 0.64 -20.18 -1.50
CA VAL A 116 2.11 -20.32 -1.41
C VAL A 116 2.81 -19.95 -2.72
N TRP A 117 2.12 -20.08 -3.85
CA TRP A 117 2.61 -19.71 -5.18
C TRP A 117 2.32 -18.25 -5.57
N LEU A 118 1.92 -17.40 -4.62
CA LEU A 118 1.71 -15.98 -4.91
C LEU A 118 3.01 -15.36 -5.43
N ASP A 119 3.00 -14.93 -6.69
CA ASP A 119 4.12 -14.27 -7.32
C ASP A 119 4.47 -12.94 -6.60
N PRO A 120 5.76 -12.65 -6.35
CA PRO A 120 6.21 -11.36 -5.83
C PRO A 120 5.61 -10.13 -6.52
N VAL A 121 5.27 -10.21 -7.80
CA VAL A 121 4.68 -9.12 -8.60
C VAL A 121 3.31 -8.67 -8.05
N TYR A 122 2.55 -9.55 -7.38
CA TYR A 122 1.26 -9.19 -6.79
C TYR A 122 1.37 -8.23 -5.60
N TRP A 123 2.49 -8.29 -4.88
CA TRP A 123 2.80 -7.32 -3.84
C TRP A 123 3.12 -5.95 -4.41
N ASP A 124 3.61 -5.90 -5.64
CA ASP A 124 4.06 -4.67 -6.28
C ASP A 124 2.88 -3.89 -6.89
N VAL A 125 1.70 -4.52 -7.10
CA VAL A 125 0.46 -3.83 -7.55
C VAL A 125 -0.03 -2.77 -6.56
N PHE A 126 0.29 -2.93 -5.27
CA PHE A 126 -0.05 -1.97 -4.22
C PHE A 126 1.12 -1.08 -3.79
N LYS A 127 2.33 -1.28 -4.32
CA LYS A 127 3.47 -0.40 -4.00
C LYS A 127 3.38 0.88 -4.79
N ALA A 128 3.89 1.98 -4.25
CA ALA A 128 4.16 3.14 -5.10
C ALA A 128 5.46 2.90 -5.89
N SER A 129 5.48 3.31 -7.14
CA SER A 129 6.61 3.32 -8.05
C SER A 129 7.14 4.75 -8.06
N ARG A 130 8.37 4.94 -7.60
CA ARG A 130 9.10 6.19 -7.81
C ARG A 130 9.31 6.41 -9.31
N ALA A 131 8.40 7.12 -9.96
CA ALA A 131 8.73 7.83 -11.18
C ALA A 131 9.81 8.86 -10.82
N THR A 132 11.03 8.61 -11.25
CA THR A 132 12.24 9.38 -10.98
C THR A 132 12.00 10.87 -11.25
N SER A 133 11.77 11.68 -10.21
CA SER A 133 11.76 13.13 -10.29
C SER A 133 12.94 13.75 -9.52
N TYR A 134 14.08 13.07 -9.55
CA TYR A 134 15.37 13.65 -9.18
C TYR A 134 16.24 13.68 -10.43
N LEU A 135 16.57 14.91 -10.85
CA LEU A 135 17.43 15.29 -11.97
C LEU A 135 16.75 15.26 -13.34
N GLY A 136 16.70 16.44 -13.95
CA GLY A 136 16.32 16.61 -15.34
C GLY A 136 17.28 15.83 -16.24
N GLN A 137 16.81 14.69 -16.75
CA GLN A 137 17.23 14.19 -18.04
C GLN A 137 16.16 13.25 -18.59
N SER A 138 15.73 13.58 -19.80
CA SER A 138 14.90 12.78 -20.69
C SER A 138 15.29 11.30 -20.62
N THR A 139 14.42 10.49 -20.04
CA THR A 139 14.26 9.09 -20.42
C THR A 139 12.77 8.86 -20.62
N MET A 140 12.47 8.24 -21.75
CA MET A 140 11.16 7.93 -22.29
C MET A 140 10.07 7.78 -21.23
N LEU A 141 8.95 8.46 -21.47
CA LEU A 141 7.59 8.10 -21.05
C LEU A 141 7.52 6.62 -20.63
N LYS A 142 7.74 6.33 -19.34
CA LYS A 142 7.11 5.17 -18.73
C LYS A 142 5.62 5.45 -18.85
N SER A 143 4.96 4.63 -19.65
CA SER A 143 3.58 4.79 -20.03
C SER A 143 2.73 5.10 -18.80
N ALA A 144 1.69 5.90 -18.99
CA ALA A 144 0.68 6.21 -17.98
C ALA A 144 -0.02 4.98 -17.36
N SER A 145 0.41 3.75 -17.69
CA SER A 145 -0.08 2.45 -17.23
C SER A 145 0.56 1.95 -15.92
N GLU A 146 1.54 2.65 -15.36
CA GLU A 146 2.20 2.31 -14.08
C GLU A 146 1.81 3.28 -12.95
N ARG A 147 0.55 3.75 -12.92
CA ARG A 147 0.06 4.52 -11.76
C ARG A 147 -0.40 3.53 -10.69
N ASP A 148 0.32 3.46 -9.59
CA ASP A 148 0.03 2.49 -8.56
C ASP A 148 -1.24 2.83 -7.78
N ALA A 149 -1.99 1.78 -7.43
CA ALA A 149 -3.26 1.87 -6.74
C ALA A 149 -3.23 2.73 -5.48
N VAL A 150 -2.19 2.55 -4.66
CA VAL A 150 -2.06 3.27 -3.39
C VAL A 150 -1.66 4.73 -3.63
N GLN A 151 -0.77 5.00 -4.59
CA GLN A 151 -0.39 6.36 -4.93
C GLN A 151 -1.58 7.16 -5.47
N VAL A 152 -2.41 6.56 -6.33
CA VAL A 152 -3.63 7.19 -6.84
C VAL A 152 -4.58 7.52 -5.70
N GLY A 153 -4.85 6.58 -4.81
CA GLY A 153 -5.72 6.80 -3.65
C GLY A 153 -5.22 7.93 -2.75
N VAL A 154 -3.92 7.91 -2.40
CA VAL A 154 -3.34 8.94 -1.52
C VAL A 154 -3.29 10.30 -2.22
N ASN A 155 -2.89 10.37 -3.48
CA ASN A 155 -2.89 11.63 -4.22
C ASN A 155 -4.29 12.23 -4.31
N ASP A 156 -5.30 11.44 -4.65
CA ASP A 156 -6.69 11.91 -4.70
C ASP A 156 -7.15 12.46 -3.34
N HIS A 157 -6.72 11.84 -2.23
CA HIS A 157 -6.99 12.34 -0.88
C HIS A 157 -6.26 13.66 -0.60
N LEU A 158 -4.96 13.72 -0.85
CA LEU A 158 -4.13 14.91 -0.61
C LEU A 158 -4.62 16.13 -1.41
N HIS A 159 -5.05 15.94 -2.67
CA HIS A 159 -5.58 17.04 -3.50
C HIS A 159 -6.93 17.57 -3.00
N LYS A 160 -7.68 16.79 -2.21
CA LYS A 160 -8.92 17.25 -1.56
C LYS A 160 -8.65 18.06 -0.28
N LEU A 161 -7.42 18.03 0.24
CA LEU A 161 -7.05 18.82 1.41
C LEU A 161 -6.84 20.28 1.00
N SER A 162 -7.86 21.12 1.19
CA SER A 162 -7.84 22.55 0.83
C SER A 162 -6.83 23.41 1.62
N LYS A 163 -6.12 22.82 2.59
CA LYS A 163 -5.25 23.52 3.54
C LYS A 163 -3.75 23.40 3.23
N LEU A 164 -3.36 22.59 2.25
CA LEU A 164 -1.94 22.39 1.93
C LEU A 164 -1.46 23.42 0.91
N SER A 165 -0.30 24.03 1.16
CA SER A 165 0.43 24.75 0.13
C SER A 165 0.91 23.79 -0.97
N THR A 166 1.23 24.30 -2.16
CA THR A 166 1.80 23.47 -3.26
C THR A 166 3.05 22.72 -2.81
N ASP A 167 3.91 23.38 -2.02
CA ASP A 167 5.13 22.80 -1.50
C ASP A 167 4.86 21.72 -0.44
N ASP A 168 3.88 21.93 0.44
CA ASP A 168 3.47 20.91 1.42
C ASP A 168 2.78 19.73 0.75
N LEU A 169 2.00 19.97 -0.31
CA LEU A 169 1.36 18.91 -1.09
C LEU A 169 2.41 18.03 -1.78
N ALA A 170 3.43 18.64 -2.40
CA ALA A 170 4.53 17.91 -3.02
C ALA A 170 5.33 17.11 -1.99
N ARG A 171 5.63 17.70 -0.83
CA ARG A 171 6.30 17.00 0.27
C ARG A 171 5.47 15.85 0.83
N ALA A 172 4.18 16.09 1.10
CA ALA A 172 3.27 15.08 1.61
C ALA A 172 3.18 13.90 0.65
N THR A 173 3.04 14.17 -0.65
CA THR A 173 3.04 13.16 -1.71
C THR A 173 4.26 12.24 -1.60
N LEU A 174 5.47 12.81 -1.55
CA LEU A 174 6.71 12.04 -1.45
C LEU A 174 6.79 11.22 -0.16
N ILE A 175 6.44 11.81 0.98
CA ILE A 175 6.51 11.12 2.28
C ILE A 175 5.50 9.98 2.34
N TRP A 176 4.31 10.16 1.78
CA TRP A 176 3.30 9.12 1.65
C TRP A 176 3.75 7.98 0.74
N THR A 177 4.36 8.30 -0.41
CA THR A 177 4.99 7.30 -1.28
C THR A 177 5.99 6.45 -0.49
N ASP A 178 6.91 7.08 0.22
CA ASP A 178 7.98 6.40 0.96
C ASP A 178 7.45 5.48 2.08
N ILE A 179 6.49 5.95 2.89
CA ILE A 179 5.95 5.12 3.98
C ILE A 179 5.12 3.96 3.45
N ILE A 180 4.37 4.14 2.35
CA ILE A 180 3.58 3.08 1.73
C ILE A 180 4.50 2.00 1.16
N GLU A 181 5.53 2.38 0.39
CA GLU A 181 6.53 1.43 -0.11
C GLU A 181 7.14 0.63 1.05
N TYR A 182 7.51 1.31 2.12
CA TYR A 182 8.08 0.69 3.31
C TYR A 182 7.11 -0.30 3.99
N ILE A 183 5.83 0.09 4.14
CA ILE A 183 4.76 -0.77 4.68
C ILE A 183 4.67 -2.07 3.88
N PHE A 184 4.51 -1.97 2.55
CA PHE A 184 4.31 -3.15 1.72
C PHE A 184 5.56 -4.02 1.62
N GLU A 185 6.76 -3.44 1.63
CA GLU A 185 8.00 -4.22 1.62
C GLU A 185 8.15 -5.06 2.90
N TYR A 186 7.89 -4.50 4.08
CA TYR A 186 7.99 -5.26 5.33
C TYR A 186 6.87 -6.29 5.50
N VAL A 187 5.67 -6.02 4.99
CA VAL A 187 4.60 -7.03 4.93
C VAL A 187 5.00 -8.17 3.98
N LYS A 188 5.52 -7.85 2.80
CA LYS A 188 6.04 -8.84 1.83
C LYS A 188 7.14 -9.70 2.44
N GLU A 189 8.12 -9.09 3.12
CA GLU A 189 9.18 -9.79 3.82
C GLU A 189 8.62 -10.75 4.90
N GLY A 190 7.64 -10.29 5.70
CA GLY A 190 6.97 -11.11 6.70
C GLY A 190 6.28 -12.32 6.10
N PHE A 191 5.56 -12.15 4.99
CA PHE A 191 4.89 -13.24 4.28
C PHE A 191 5.89 -14.31 3.81
N TYR A 192 6.96 -13.92 3.11
CA TYR A 192 7.93 -14.89 2.57
C TYR A 192 8.75 -15.61 3.63
N ASP A 193 8.97 -15.00 4.79
CA ASP A 193 9.60 -15.69 5.90
C ASP A 193 8.62 -16.60 6.64
N GLY A 194 7.36 -16.19 6.77
CA GLY A 194 6.30 -17.04 7.31
C GLY A 194 6.11 -18.32 6.48
N LEU A 195 6.17 -18.24 5.15
CA LEU A 195 6.19 -19.42 4.27
C LEU A 195 7.36 -20.38 4.55
N LYS A 196 8.46 -19.88 5.13
CA LYS A 196 9.65 -20.67 5.50
C LYS A 196 9.62 -21.13 6.96
N GLY A 197 8.55 -20.83 7.71
CA GLY A 197 8.48 -21.08 9.14
C GLY A 197 9.46 -20.24 9.98
N ARG A 198 9.95 -19.11 9.45
CA ARG A 198 10.91 -18.24 10.14
C ARG A 198 10.21 -17.01 10.69
N ASN A 199 10.41 -16.72 11.98
CA ASN A 199 10.00 -15.44 12.57
C ASN A 199 11.25 -14.71 13.07
N ARG A 200 11.54 -13.52 12.51
CA ARG A 200 12.69 -12.69 12.91
C ARG A 200 12.51 -12.00 14.27
N PHE A 201 11.28 -11.98 14.80
CA PHE A 201 10.89 -11.26 16.00
C PHE A 201 10.35 -12.18 17.10
N SER A 202 10.49 -13.51 16.95
CA SER A 202 10.22 -14.50 18.01
C SER A 202 11.45 -14.78 18.87
#